data_AF-A0A1G0SVV2-F1
#
_entry.id   AF-A0A1G0SVV2-F1
#
_cell.length_a   1.000
_cell.length_b   1.000
_cell.length_c   1.000
_cell.angle_alpha   90.00
_cell.angle_beta   90.00
_cell.angle_gamma   90.00
#
_symmetry.space_group_name_H-M   'P 1'
#
loop_
_entity.id
_entity.type
_entity.pdbx_description
1 polymer ?
#
loop_
_entity_poly.entity_id
_entity_poly.type
_entity_poly.pdbx_seq_one_letter_code
_entity_poly.pdbx_strand_id
1 'polypeptide(L)'
;MAMKTAVVTPASQVEKLIARMGEKGITHAGELRVDVPGVSVGKAEYPEGVTALEILAGKSRKEAPIFFCNIREITIRKILKDGDGGEIPDEAVVHGLNIEAPGRFDLMNAKVCSNGKIEVTVDEETSVVPVTQ
;
A
#
# COMPACT_ATOMS: atom_id res chain seq x y z
N MET A 1 16.75 -9.72 17.27
CA MET A 1 16.12 -9.65 15.93
C MET A 1 15.31 -8.36 15.89
N ALA A 2 15.72 -7.38 15.08
CA ALA A 2 15.00 -6.10 15.02
C ALA A 2 13.68 -6.31 14.27
N MET A 3 12.54 -6.07 14.93
CA MET A 3 11.25 -5.98 14.26
C MET A 3 11.36 -4.88 13.20
N LYS A 4 11.31 -5.26 11.92
CA LYS A 4 11.05 -4.34 10.81
C LYS A 4 9.59 -3.89 10.96
N THR A 5 9.36 -2.86 11.77
CA THR A 5 8.00 -2.38 12.06
C THR A 5 7.40 -1.80 10.78
N ALA A 6 6.18 -2.22 10.48
CA ALA A 6 5.41 -1.78 9.34
C ALA A 6 5.01 -0.30 9.48
N VAL A 7 5.18 0.49 8.40
CA VAL A 7 4.56 1.82 8.29
C VAL A 7 3.12 1.62 7.82
N VAL A 8 2.18 2.28 8.47
CA VAL A 8 0.78 2.32 8.05
C VAL A 8 0.52 3.73 7.56
N THR A 9 0.11 3.90 6.31
CA THR A 9 -0.16 5.25 5.77
C THR A 9 -1.43 5.27 4.95
N PRO A 10 -2.38 6.19 5.23
CA PRO A 10 -3.51 6.44 4.35
C PRO A 10 -3.04 6.80 2.95
N ALA A 11 -3.69 6.23 1.95
CA ALA A 11 -3.42 6.54 0.57
C ALA A 11 -4.46 7.52 0.03
N SER A 12 -4.00 8.48 -0.76
CA SER A 12 -4.84 9.44 -1.46
C SER A 12 -5.10 9.00 -2.91
N GLN A 13 -6.18 9.54 -3.49
CA GLN A 13 -6.56 9.31 -4.89
C GLN A 13 -6.84 7.83 -5.18
N VAL A 14 -7.58 7.21 -4.27
CA VAL A 14 -7.90 5.77 -4.25
C VAL A 14 -8.81 5.36 -5.42
N GLU A 15 -9.54 6.31 -6.01
CA GLU A 15 -10.39 6.09 -7.19
C GLU A 15 -9.67 5.37 -8.33
N LYS A 16 -8.39 5.69 -8.55
CA LYS A 16 -7.60 5.01 -9.58
C LYS A 16 -7.35 3.55 -9.21
N LEU A 17 -7.04 3.26 -7.95
CA LEU A 17 -6.86 1.90 -7.45
C LEU A 17 -8.14 1.09 -7.55
N ILE A 18 -9.27 1.66 -7.12
CA ILE A 18 -10.60 1.05 -7.23
C ILE A 18 -10.92 0.70 -8.68
N ALA A 19 -10.69 1.63 -9.61
CA ALA A 19 -10.90 1.37 -11.04
C ALA A 19 -10.05 0.19 -11.53
N ARG A 20 -8.75 0.14 -11.19
CA ARG A 20 -7.88 -0.98 -11.58
C ARG A 20 -8.29 -2.32 -10.97
N MET A 21 -8.76 -2.29 -9.72
CA MET A 21 -9.27 -3.48 -9.03
C MET A 21 -10.55 -4.00 -9.69
N GLY A 22 -11.48 -3.10 -10.02
CA GLY A 22 -12.71 -3.43 -10.76
C GLY A 22 -12.44 -3.99 -12.16
N GLU A 23 -11.46 -3.43 -12.89
CA GLU A 23 -11.02 -3.94 -14.21
C GLU A 23 -10.55 -5.41 -14.16
N LYS A 24 -10.08 -5.89 -12.99
CA LYS A 24 -9.64 -7.27 -12.78
C LYS A 24 -10.66 -8.14 -12.05
N GLY A 25 -11.88 -7.65 -11.82
CA GLY A 25 -12.94 -8.38 -11.12
C GLY A 25 -12.69 -8.58 -9.63
N ILE A 26 -11.80 -7.78 -9.02
CA ILE A 26 -11.62 -7.76 -7.57
C ILE A 26 -12.82 -7.07 -6.95
N THR A 27 -13.42 -7.68 -5.93
CA THR A 27 -14.63 -7.19 -5.26
C THR A 27 -14.42 -7.18 -3.75
N HIS A 28 -15.44 -6.75 -2.99
CA HIS A 28 -15.42 -6.77 -1.54
C HIS A 28 -15.08 -8.15 -0.95
N ALA A 29 -14.53 -8.17 0.26
CA ALA A 29 -14.14 -9.35 1.03
C ALA A 29 -13.10 -10.28 0.36
N GLY A 30 -12.50 -9.84 -0.75
CA GLY A 30 -11.46 -10.54 -1.48
C GLY A 30 -10.07 -10.35 -0.87
N GLU A 31 -9.23 -11.37 -1.01
CA GLU A 31 -7.84 -11.35 -0.58
C GLU A 31 -6.96 -11.91 -1.70
N LEU A 32 -5.99 -11.12 -2.17
CA LEU A 32 -5.20 -11.46 -3.35
C LEU A 32 -3.74 -11.07 -3.17
N ARG A 33 -2.88 -11.68 -3.99
CA ARG A 33 -1.54 -11.18 -4.30
C ARG A 33 -1.60 -10.48 -5.64
N VAL A 34 -1.20 -9.22 -5.68
CA VAL A 34 -1.26 -8.38 -6.87
C VAL A 34 0.03 -7.59 -7.07
N ASP A 35 0.35 -7.33 -8.32
CA ASP A 35 1.31 -6.28 -8.67
C ASP A 35 0.57 -4.95 -8.75
N VAL A 36 1.08 -3.96 -8.02
CA VAL A 36 0.59 -2.57 -8.04
C VAL A 36 1.72 -1.67 -8.54
N PRO A 37 1.88 -1.55 -9.87
CA PRO A 37 2.92 -0.73 -10.45
C PRO A 37 2.58 0.76 -10.39
N GLY A 38 3.54 1.62 -10.07
CA GLY A 38 3.42 3.08 -10.17
C GLY A 38 2.91 3.80 -8.93
N VAL A 39 3.00 3.18 -7.76
CA VAL A 39 2.68 3.81 -6.47
C VAL A 39 3.66 4.95 -6.21
N SER A 40 3.16 6.15 -5.96
CA SER A 40 4.00 7.31 -5.66
C SER A 40 4.02 7.55 -4.16
N VAL A 41 5.19 7.81 -3.61
CA VAL A 41 5.37 8.07 -2.19
C VAL A 41 6.03 9.43 -2.01
N GLY A 42 5.36 10.30 -1.25
CA GLY A 42 5.82 11.64 -0.93
C GLY A 42 6.90 11.63 0.16
N LYS A 43 7.30 12.82 0.56
CA LYS A 43 8.33 13.00 1.59
C LYS A 43 7.81 12.48 2.93
N ALA A 44 8.63 11.68 3.62
CA ALA A 44 8.30 11.22 4.96
C ALA A 44 8.35 12.38 5.98
N GLU A 45 7.26 12.58 6.71
CA GLU A 45 7.07 13.63 7.71
C GLU A 45 6.89 13.04 9.11
N TYR A 46 7.02 13.88 10.14
CA TYR A 46 6.71 13.46 11.50
C TYR A 46 5.19 13.35 11.63
N PRO A 47 4.66 12.24 12.17
CA PRO A 47 3.26 12.17 12.49
C PRO A 47 2.88 13.27 13.47
N GLU A 48 1.62 13.72 13.42
CA GLU A 48 1.13 14.75 14.33
C GLU A 48 1.34 14.34 15.80
N GLY A 49 1.93 15.24 16.60
CA GLY A 49 2.21 14.99 18.02
C GLY A 49 3.40 14.06 18.31
N VAL A 50 4.11 13.57 17.30
CA VAL A 50 5.27 12.68 17.48
C VAL A 50 6.58 13.46 17.45
N THR A 51 7.41 13.27 18.48
CA THR A 51 8.72 13.93 18.58
C THR A 51 9.84 13.16 17.89
N ALA A 52 10.92 13.85 17.52
CA ALA A 52 12.13 13.20 17.00
C ALA A 52 12.71 12.17 17.99
N LEU A 53 12.57 12.41 19.30
CA LEU A 53 13.06 11.49 20.33
C LEU A 53 12.27 10.17 20.32
N GLU A 54 10.96 10.21 20.08
CA GLU A 54 10.13 9.00 19.97
C GLU A 54 10.44 8.19 18.72
N ILE A 55 10.76 8.86 17.60
CA ILE A 55 11.27 8.21 16.39
C ILE A 55 12.61 7.51 16.69
N LEU A 56 13.55 8.22 17.31
CA LEU A 56 14.88 7.69 17.66
C LEU A 56 14.81 6.56 18.69
N ALA A 57 13.86 6.63 19.61
CA ALA A 57 13.59 5.58 20.59
C ALA A 57 12.79 4.39 20.01
N GLY A 58 12.46 4.42 18.71
CA GLY A 58 11.70 3.37 18.03
C GLY A 58 10.23 3.26 18.47
N LYS A 59 9.70 4.27 19.16
CA LYS A 59 8.31 4.33 19.65
C LYS A 59 7.32 4.77 18.57
N SER A 60 7.80 5.45 17.54
CA SER A 60 7.01 5.86 16.38
C SER A 60 7.88 5.90 15.13
N ARG A 61 7.28 6.10 13.95
CA ARG A 61 7.98 6.20 12.66
C ARG A 61 7.46 7.39 11.86
N LYS A 62 8.28 7.88 10.93
CA LYS A 62 7.83 8.88 9.97
C LYS A 62 6.79 8.25 9.03
N GLU A 63 5.78 9.03 8.68
CA GLU A 63 4.74 8.64 7.73
C GLU A 63 4.99 9.37 6.42
N ALA A 64 4.83 8.67 5.30
CA ALA A 64 5.06 9.23 3.98
C ALA A 64 3.77 9.11 3.17
N PRO A 65 3.17 10.22 2.70
CA PRO A 65 1.89 10.16 2.02
C PRO A 65 2.01 9.32 0.74
N ILE A 66 1.00 8.47 0.50
CA ILE A 66 0.98 7.55 -0.63
C ILE A 66 -0.09 7.99 -1.63
N PHE A 67 0.25 7.93 -2.91
CA PHE A 67 -0.63 8.34 -3.99
C PHE A 67 -0.74 7.25 -5.06
N PHE A 68 -1.97 6.96 -5.47
CA PHE A 68 -2.27 5.98 -6.52
C PHE A 68 -2.54 6.60 -7.89
N CYS A 69 -2.43 7.91 -8.06
CA CYS A 69 -2.73 8.57 -9.35
C CYS A 69 -1.93 8.05 -10.55
N ASN A 70 -0.73 7.51 -10.30
CA ASN A 70 0.17 7.03 -11.34
C ASN A 70 0.15 5.51 -11.54
N ILE A 71 -0.77 4.79 -10.88
CA ILE A 71 -0.77 3.34 -11.01
C ILE A 71 -1.12 2.92 -12.44
N ARG A 72 -0.37 1.92 -12.90
CA ARG A 72 -0.62 1.26 -14.18
C ARG A 72 -1.58 0.10 -13.97
N GLU A 73 -1.72 -0.76 -14.98
CA GLU A 73 -2.53 -1.96 -14.86
C GLU A 73 -2.03 -2.84 -13.70
N ILE A 74 -2.94 -3.28 -12.83
CA ILE A 74 -2.61 -4.24 -11.78
C ILE A 74 -2.63 -5.66 -12.35
N THR A 75 -1.76 -6.53 -11.86
CA THR A 75 -1.74 -7.94 -12.28
C THR A 75 -2.03 -8.84 -11.09
N ILE A 76 -3.05 -9.69 -11.19
CA ILE A 76 -3.32 -10.69 -10.15
C ILE A 76 -2.30 -11.82 -10.28
N ARG A 77 -1.47 -11.99 -9.24
CA ARG A 77 -0.51 -13.08 -9.12
C ARG A 77 -1.16 -14.34 -8.54
N LYS A 78 -2.02 -14.16 -7.55
CA LYS A 78 -2.70 -15.26 -6.85
C LYS A 78 -3.97 -14.76 -6.17
N ILE A 79 -5.04 -15.55 -6.23
CA ILE A 79 -6.24 -15.35 -5.42
C ILE A 79 -6.04 -16.17 -4.13
N LEU A 80 -6.14 -15.51 -2.98
CA LEU A 80 -6.07 -16.16 -1.66
C LEU A 80 -7.48 -16.42 -1.11
N LYS A 81 -8.41 -15.50 -1.37
CA LYS A 81 -9.83 -15.61 -1.07
C LYS A 81 -10.62 -14.85 -2.13
N ASP A 82 -11.61 -15.51 -2.72
CA ASP A 82 -12.54 -14.87 -3.64
C ASP A 82 -13.34 -13.78 -2.94
N GLY A 83 -13.64 -12.71 -3.68
CA GLY A 83 -14.55 -11.68 -3.21
C GLY A 83 -16.00 -12.15 -3.22
N ASP A 84 -16.84 -11.44 -2.48
CA ASP A 84 -18.28 -11.74 -2.35
C ASP A 84 -19.14 -11.04 -3.42
N GLY A 85 -18.52 -10.32 -4.35
CA GLY A 85 -19.21 -9.56 -5.39
C GLY A 85 -19.68 -8.17 -4.97
N GLY A 86 -19.48 -7.79 -3.70
CA GLY A 86 -19.83 -6.47 -3.18
C GLY A 86 -18.93 -5.34 -3.68
N GLU A 87 -19.34 -4.11 -3.37
CA GLU A 87 -18.62 -2.89 -3.78
C GLU A 87 -17.26 -2.75 -3.10
N ILE A 88 -16.24 -2.36 -3.88
CA ILE A 88 -14.89 -2.15 -3.36
C ILE A 88 -14.92 -0.93 -2.42
N PRO A 89 -14.27 -1.00 -1.24
CA PRO A 89 -14.17 0.15 -0.34
C PRO A 89 -13.50 1.38 -0.99
N ASP A 90 -13.87 2.57 -0.54
CA ASP A 90 -13.41 3.85 -1.07
C ASP A 90 -12.12 4.38 -0.41
N GLU A 91 -11.76 3.82 0.75
CA GLU A 91 -10.53 4.14 1.47
C GLU A 91 -9.44 3.10 1.23
N ALA A 92 -8.18 3.54 1.22
CA ALA A 92 -7.03 2.65 1.14
C ALA A 92 -5.93 3.01 2.13
N VAL A 93 -5.27 1.98 2.64
CA VAL A 93 -4.14 2.08 3.56
C VAL A 93 -3.05 1.13 3.08
N VAL A 94 -1.79 1.59 3.10
CA VAL A 94 -0.63 0.74 2.82
C VAL A 94 0.07 0.40 4.13
N HIS A 95 0.32 -0.88 4.34
CA HIS A 95 1.01 -1.42 5.50
C HIS A 95 2.39 -1.93 5.09
N GLY A 96 3.40 -1.78 5.94
CA GLY A 96 4.69 -2.43 5.77
C GLY A 96 5.66 -1.73 4.82
N LEU A 97 5.24 -0.63 4.20
CA LEU A 97 6.07 0.07 3.22
C LEU A 97 7.20 0.82 3.92
N ASN A 98 8.43 0.34 3.75
CA ASN A 98 9.63 1.00 4.26
C ASN A 98 10.48 1.50 3.10
N ILE A 99 10.56 2.82 2.94
CA ILE A 99 11.34 3.48 1.90
C ILE A 99 12.29 4.51 2.52
N GLU A 100 13.44 4.71 1.90
CA GLU A 100 14.47 5.64 2.38
C GLU A 100 14.30 7.06 1.81
N ALA A 101 13.67 7.18 0.64
CA ALA A 101 13.49 8.44 -0.06
C ALA A 101 12.15 8.46 -0.81
N PRO A 102 11.52 9.65 -0.96
CA PRO A 102 10.33 9.81 -1.80
C PRO A 102 10.62 9.40 -3.25
N GLY A 103 9.60 8.93 -3.95
CA GLY A 103 9.75 8.47 -5.31
C GLY A 103 8.57 7.65 -5.81
N ARG A 104 8.74 7.02 -6.97
CA ARG A 104 7.76 6.10 -7.53
C ARG A 104 8.27 4.67 -7.40
N PHE A 105 7.38 3.77 -7.02
CA PHE A 105 7.68 2.38 -6.74
C PHE A 105 6.64 1.47 -7.37
N ASP A 106 7.12 0.33 -7.84
CA ASP A 106 6.32 -0.81 -8.26
C ASP A 106 6.26 -1.79 -7.08
N LEU A 107 5.05 -2.06 -6.55
CA LEU A 107 4.85 -3.05 -5.49
C LEU A 107 4.51 -4.39 -6.14
N MET A 108 5.47 -5.32 -6.20
CA MET A 108 5.29 -6.62 -6.84
C MET A 108 4.88 -7.66 -5.81
N ASN A 109 3.87 -8.47 -6.13
CA ASN A 109 3.34 -9.52 -5.24
C ASN A 109 2.83 -9.00 -3.88
N ALA A 110 2.32 -7.77 -3.83
CA ALA A 110 1.73 -7.18 -2.63
C ALA A 110 0.44 -7.91 -2.24
N LYS A 111 0.21 -8.08 -0.95
CA LYS A 111 -1.06 -8.63 -0.45
C LYS A 111 -2.11 -7.52 -0.43
N VAL A 112 -3.26 -7.72 -1.06
CA VAL A 112 -4.38 -6.77 -1.07
C VAL A 112 -5.62 -7.43 -0.50
N CYS A 113 -6.22 -6.76 0.50
CA CYS A 113 -7.51 -7.11 1.09
C CYS A 113 -8.49 -5.96 0.85
N SER A 114 -9.73 -6.25 0.48
CA SER A 114 -10.79 -5.27 0.19
C SER A 114 -12.00 -5.46 1.13
N ASN A 115 -11.78 -5.42 2.44
CA ASN A 115 -12.83 -5.65 3.45
C ASN A 115 -12.91 -4.46 4.41
N GLY A 116 -13.96 -3.65 4.30
CA GLY A 116 -14.12 -2.38 5.03
C GLY A 116 -13.23 -1.23 4.50
N LYS A 117 -11.96 -1.50 4.20
CA LYS A 117 -11.05 -0.62 3.45
C LYS A 117 -10.14 -1.47 2.55
N ILE A 118 -9.46 -0.84 1.60
CA ILE A 118 -8.42 -1.49 0.80
C ILE A 118 -7.11 -1.48 1.60
N GLU A 119 -6.66 -2.65 2.03
CA GLU A 119 -5.39 -2.81 2.73
C GLU A 119 -4.35 -3.39 1.78
N VAL A 120 -3.35 -2.59 1.41
CA VAL A 120 -2.19 -3.03 0.63
C VAL A 120 -1.05 -3.34 1.59
N THR A 121 -0.73 -4.60 1.80
CA THR A 121 0.32 -5.03 2.72
C THR A 121 1.59 -5.41 1.98
N VAL A 122 2.69 -4.73 2.33
CA VAL A 122 4.06 -5.03 1.94
C VAL A 122 4.66 -5.93 3.02
N ASP A 123 4.73 -7.21 2.74
CA ASP A 123 5.29 -8.24 3.61
C ASP A 123 6.56 -8.86 3.01
N GLU A 124 7.03 -9.97 3.60
CA GLU A 124 8.26 -10.66 3.17
C GLU A 124 8.18 -11.26 1.76
N GLU A 125 6.96 -11.49 1.24
CA GLU A 125 6.74 -11.97 -0.12
C GLU A 125 6.60 -10.83 -1.13
N THR A 126 6.55 -9.59 -0.66
CA THR A 126 6.37 -8.39 -1.48
C THR A 126 7.71 -7.79 -1.87
N SER A 127 7.91 -7.50 -3.16
CA SER A 127 9.09 -6.79 -3.65
C SER A 127 8.77 -5.35 -4.00
N VAL A 128 9.47 -4.40 -3.39
CA VAL A 128 9.33 -2.96 -3.67
C VAL A 128 10.45 -2.54 -4.63
N VAL A 129 10.08 -2.18 -5.86
CA VAL A 129 11.05 -1.84 -6.91
C VAL A 129 10.96 -0.34 -7.23
N PRO A 130 12.03 0.45 -7.07
CA PRO A 130 12.03 1.84 -7.47
C PRO A 130 11.90 1.96 -8.99
N VAL A 131 11.00 2.83 -9.44
CA VAL A 131 10.85 3.16 -10.86
C VAL A 131 11.80 4.30 -11.16
N THR A 132 12.93 3.98 -11.79
CA THR A 132 13.81 5.00 -12.37
C THR A 132 13.09 5.61 -13.58
N GLN A 133 12.90 6.93 -13.55
CA GLN A 133 12.49 7.70 -14.72
C GLN A 133 13.69 7.89 -15.65
#